data_AF-A0A930EVA6-F1
#
_entry.id   AF-A0A930EVA6-F1
#
_cell.length_a   1.000
_cell.length_b   1.000
_cell.length_c   1.000
_cell.angle_alpha   90.00
_cell.angle_beta   90.00
_cell.angle_gamma   90.00
#
_symmetry.space_group_name_H-M   'P 1'
#
loop_
_entity.id
_entity.type
_entity.pdbx_description
1 polymer ?
#
loop_
_entity_poly.entity_id
_entity_poly.type
_entity_poly.pdbx_seq_one_letter_code
_entity_poly.pdbx_strand_id
1 'polypeptide(L)'
;MNKKTIQKPLTKFLIFVTVLFLFSASLVLLLNKWEVVINVNGDQTTLVEYKSNYEDQGAVAYKQGTILSFLREKIDVETKGTVDTSKLGSYKIEYTAEKDGLKASQERTVVVQDTTPPKITLTSNPDSYTLFNHPYEEEGYTAVDNFDGDLTDKVVREEKDGVVTYKVIDSHGNKATVERKIVYDDRKGPVITLVGGNDITWIRGNEFADSYTAIDDLDGDITANTVVSGSVDVNTPGDYTLTYTCKDAHNNETTVQRIVHVQDLPANQIQAEDNKTIYLTFDDGPSAHTQRLLDVLAKYNIPATFFVTALQPDYIYMIQKEAQAGHVVAEHSYTHDYSNVYSSTDAFWNDFNAMNNIIYQQTGTYANLFRFPGGSSNTVSRNYTSGIMTALVRQAALKGYTYFDWNVSSGDAGGASTADEVFENVTTQVQNVSANNRPSVVLQHDSKGFSVDAVERIIIWGLQNGYHFSSLTSGSYTAHHGIAN
;
A
#
# COMPACT_ATOMS: atom_id res chain seq x y z
N MET A 1 -10.28 -6.26 -120.59
CA MET A 1 -11.56 -5.52 -120.51
C MET A 1 -11.31 -4.13 -119.94
N ASN A 2 -11.83 -3.09 -120.60
CA ASN A 2 -11.72 -1.66 -120.29
C ASN A 2 -12.69 -1.22 -119.18
N LYS A 3 -12.41 -0.14 -118.40
CA LYS A 3 -13.35 0.98 -118.16
C LYS A 3 -12.80 2.19 -117.38
N LYS A 4 -13.47 3.32 -117.64
CA LYS A 4 -13.13 4.76 -117.48
C LYS A 4 -13.45 5.42 -116.13
N THR A 5 -12.81 6.60 -115.99
CA THR A 5 -12.84 7.82 -115.15
C THR A 5 -14.16 8.45 -114.68
N ILE A 6 -14.15 9.16 -113.52
CA ILE A 6 -15.05 10.29 -113.08
C ILE A 6 -14.26 11.31 -112.18
N GLN A 7 -14.60 12.63 -112.22
CA GLN A 7 -13.92 13.81 -111.59
C GLN A 7 -14.82 14.69 -110.65
N LYS A 8 -14.21 15.24 -109.56
CA LYS A 8 -14.27 16.59 -108.87
C LYS A 8 -15.58 17.30 -108.40
N PRO A 9 -15.73 17.54 -107.06
CA PRO A 9 -16.12 18.86 -106.47
C PRO A 9 -15.22 19.36 -105.30
N LEU A 10 -14.18 18.61 -104.96
CA LEU A 10 -13.30 18.85 -103.81
C LEU A 10 -12.52 20.19 -103.88
N THR A 11 -12.33 20.74 -105.08
CA THR A 11 -11.25 21.71 -105.37
C THR A 11 -11.44 23.13 -104.80
N LYS A 12 -12.66 23.67 -104.69
CA LYS A 12 -12.87 25.09 -104.26
C LYS A 12 -12.90 25.27 -102.74
N PHE A 13 -13.49 24.33 -102.00
CA PHE A 13 -13.41 24.29 -100.53
C PHE A 13 -11.96 24.10 -100.07
N LEU A 14 -11.22 23.26 -100.81
CA LEU A 14 -9.79 23.07 -100.58
C LEU A 14 -9.04 24.40 -100.67
N ILE A 15 -9.32 25.26 -101.65
CA ILE A 15 -8.61 26.55 -101.82
C ILE A 15 -8.85 27.52 -100.65
N PHE A 16 -10.09 27.68 -100.16
CA PHE A 16 -10.37 28.60 -99.04
C PHE A 16 -9.74 28.11 -97.72
N VAL A 17 -9.87 26.81 -97.43
CA VAL A 17 -9.21 26.17 -96.28
C VAL A 17 -7.69 26.30 -96.41
N THR A 18 -7.14 26.16 -97.62
CA THR A 18 -5.71 26.35 -97.87
C THR A 18 -5.28 27.79 -97.61
N VAL A 19 -6.05 28.81 -98.01
CA VAL A 19 -5.71 30.22 -97.77
C VAL A 19 -5.80 30.58 -96.28
N LEU A 20 -6.85 30.13 -95.58
CA LEU A 20 -6.99 30.34 -94.13
C LEU A 20 -5.90 29.58 -93.34
N PHE A 21 -5.55 28.38 -93.79
CA PHE A 21 -4.43 27.60 -93.25
C PHE A 21 -3.09 28.30 -93.50
N LEU A 22 -2.87 28.86 -94.69
CA LEU A 22 -1.67 29.64 -94.99
C LEU A 22 -1.61 30.95 -94.19
N PHE A 23 -2.74 31.61 -93.96
CA PHE A 23 -2.80 32.82 -93.14
C PHE A 23 -2.56 32.51 -91.65
N SER A 24 -3.19 31.46 -91.12
CA SER A 24 -2.95 31.01 -89.74
C SER A 24 -1.55 30.44 -89.54
N ALA A 25 -1.02 29.66 -90.48
CA ALA A 25 0.37 29.19 -90.46
C ALA A 25 1.36 30.36 -90.56
N SER A 26 1.09 31.35 -91.40
CA SER A 26 1.88 32.58 -91.49
C SER A 26 1.81 33.37 -90.19
N LEU A 27 0.64 33.51 -89.58
CA LEU A 27 0.46 34.20 -88.28
C LEU A 27 1.17 33.46 -87.14
N VAL A 28 1.11 32.12 -87.11
CA VAL A 28 1.85 31.29 -86.15
C VAL A 28 3.36 31.46 -86.34
N LEU A 29 3.85 31.50 -87.58
CA LEU A 29 5.26 31.78 -87.87
C LEU A 29 5.66 33.23 -87.48
N LEU A 30 4.75 34.20 -87.64
CA LEU A 30 4.99 35.62 -87.32
C LEU A 30 4.99 35.88 -85.81
N LEU A 31 4.19 35.14 -85.05
CA LEU A 31 4.06 35.25 -83.60
C LEU A 31 5.03 34.32 -82.84
N ASN A 32 5.53 33.26 -83.48
CA ASN A 32 6.52 32.36 -82.89
C ASN A 32 7.86 33.08 -82.75
N LYS A 33 8.21 33.41 -81.52
CA LYS A 33 9.52 33.94 -81.18
C LYS A 33 10.45 32.77 -80.86
N TRP A 34 11.74 32.95 -81.10
CA TRP A 34 12.74 31.97 -80.69
C TRP A 34 13.26 32.35 -79.31
N GLU A 35 13.46 31.34 -78.48
CA GLU A 35 14.04 31.47 -77.14
C GLU A 35 15.05 30.36 -76.89
N VAL A 36 15.88 30.56 -75.86
CA VAL A 36 16.73 29.53 -75.30
C VAL A 36 16.13 29.10 -73.97
N VAL A 37 15.97 27.79 -73.76
CA VAL A 37 15.47 27.21 -72.51
C VAL A 37 16.48 26.22 -71.98
N ILE A 38 16.79 26.36 -70.69
CA ILE A 38 17.70 25.46 -69.95
C ILE A 38 16.87 24.64 -68.96
N ASN A 39 17.00 23.32 -69.03
CA ASN A 39 16.43 22.40 -68.06
C ASN A 39 17.56 21.83 -67.22
N VAL A 40 17.61 22.18 -65.94
CA VAL A 40 18.57 21.61 -64.99
C VAL A 40 18.14 20.19 -64.64
N ASN A 41 19.08 19.24 -64.66
CA ASN A 41 18.79 17.85 -64.33
C ASN A 41 18.69 17.66 -62.81
N GLY A 42 17.63 17.03 -62.31
CA GLY A 42 17.43 16.84 -60.87
C GLY A 42 17.04 18.11 -60.12
N ASP A 43 17.32 18.15 -58.81
CA ASP A 43 16.81 19.21 -57.94
C ASP A 43 17.54 20.55 -58.15
N GLN A 44 16.78 21.65 -58.15
CA GLN A 44 17.33 23.01 -58.20
C GLN A 44 18.11 23.37 -56.92
N THR A 45 17.79 22.72 -55.80
CA THR A 45 18.55 22.82 -54.54
C THR A 45 18.90 21.42 -54.07
N THR A 46 20.19 21.15 -53.86
CA THR A 46 20.69 19.85 -53.39
C THR A 46 21.44 20.02 -52.08
N LEU A 47 21.14 19.19 -51.09
CA LEU A 47 21.88 19.11 -49.84
C LEU A 47 23.03 18.11 -49.98
N VAL A 48 24.21 18.49 -49.52
CA VAL A 48 25.42 17.67 -49.58
C VAL A 48 26.06 17.63 -48.21
N GLU A 49 26.38 16.42 -47.76
CA GLU A 49 27.05 16.21 -46.48
C GLU A 49 28.50 16.72 -46.53
N TYR A 50 28.98 17.31 -45.44
CA TYR A 50 30.36 17.76 -45.32
C TYR A 50 31.37 16.65 -45.69
N LYS A 51 32.34 17.01 -46.54
CA LYS A 51 33.39 16.12 -47.11
C LYS A 51 32.87 14.88 -47.87
N SER A 52 31.57 14.80 -48.15
CA SER A 52 31.04 13.77 -49.04
C SER A 52 31.40 14.06 -50.50
N ASN A 53 31.28 13.04 -51.35
CA ASN A 53 31.47 13.20 -52.78
C ASN A 53 30.23 13.84 -53.40
N TYR A 54 30.42 14.88 -54.21
CA TYR A 54 29.36 15.51 -54.99
C TYR A 54 29.74 15.56 -56.47
N GLU A 55 28.82 15.12 -57.32
CA GLU A 55 28.94 15.21 -58.77
C GLU A 55 27.72 15.96 -59.33
N ASP A 56 27.96 17.00 -60.13
CA ASP A 56 26.87 17.79 -60.70
C ASP A 56 26.14 17.02 -61.80
N GLN A 57 24.81 16.99 -61.72
CA GLN A 57 23.98 16.27 -62.68
C GLN A 57 23.83 17.03 -64.02
N GLY A 58 24.37 18.25 -64.11
CA GLY A 58 24.36 19.08 -65.30
C GLY A 58 22.98 19.65 -65.66
N ALA A 59 22.91 20.24 -66.86
CA ALA A 59 21.70 20.76 -67.45
C ALA A 59 21.69 20.52 -68.97
N VAL A 60 20.51 20.62 -69.58
CA VAL A 60 20.35 20.50 -71.03
C VAL A 60 19.64 21.74 -71.57
N ALA A 61 20.17 22.34 -72.64
CA ALA A 61 19.59 23.50 -73.27
C ALA A 61 19.08 23.24 -74.69
N TYR A 62 18.03 23.98 -75.07
CA TYR A 62 17.46 23.96 -76.40
C TYR A 62 17.16 25.38 -76.87
N LYS A 63 17.46 25.65 -78.14
CA LYS A 63 16.86 26.78 -78.86
C LYS A 63 15.54 26.28 -79.44
N GLN A 64 14.42 26.90 -79.07
CA GLN A 64 13.09 26.46 -79.46
C GLN A 64 12.15 27.63 -79.78
N GLY A 65 11.07 27.35 -80.49
CA GLY A 65 9.99 28.31 -80.72
C GLY A 65 9.03 28.41 -79.53
N THR A 66 8.58 29.61 -79.18
CA THR A 66 7.63 29.84 -78.07
C THR A 66 6.25 29.24 -78.32
N ILE A 67 5.85 29.08 -79.60
CA ILE A 67 4.56 28.47 -80.01
C ILE A 67 4.80 27.09 -80.64
N LEU A 68 5.90 26.91 -81.36
CA LEU A 68 6.30 25.66 -82.00
C LEU A 68 7.46 24.98 -81.27
N SER A 69 7.30 24.69 -79.97
CA SER A 69 8.37 24.14 -79.11
C SER A 69 8.90 22.76 -79.53
N PHE A 70 8.16 22.04 -80.39
CA PHE A 70 8.62 20.79 -81.01
C PHE A 70 9.71 21.00 -82.07
N LEU A 71 9.82 22.20 -82.65
CA LEU A 71 10.94 22.60 -83.51
C LEU A 71 12.05 23.14 -82.60
N ARG A 72 12.91 22.25 -82.13
CA ARG A 72 14.00 22.59 -81.22
C ARG A 72 15.35 22.04 -81.69
N GLU A 73 16.38 22.82 -81.44
CA GLU A 73 17.78 22.47 -81.64
C GLU A 73 18.45 22.34 -80.27
N LYS A 74 19.09 21.20 -79.98
CA LYS A 74 19.90 21.05 -78.76
C LYS A 74 21.13 21.93 -78.90
N ILE A 75 21.43 22.71 -77.87
CA ILE A 75 22.60 23.58 -77.85
C ILE A 75 23.48 23.26 -76.65
N ASP A 76 24.76 23.62 -76.74
CA ASP A 76 25.73 23.39 -75.68
C ASP A 76 25.43 24.27 -74.46
N VAL A 77 25.63 23.69 -73.28
CA VAL A 77 25.49 24.37 -72.00
C VAL A 77 26.89 24.61 -71.45
N GLU A 78 27.22 25.87 -71.22
CA GLU A 78 28.40 26.23 -70.45
C GLU A 78 28.04 26.18 -68.96
N THR A 79 28.82 25.43 -68.19
CA THR A 79 28.64 25.28 -66.74
C THR A 79 29.75 26.02 -66.02
N LYS A 80 29.39 26.91 -65.11
CA LYS A 80 30.32 27.72 -64.33
C LYS A 80 30.03 27.57 -62.84
N GLY A 81 31.08 27.39 -62.05
CA GLY A 81 30.97 27.16 -60.61
C GLY A 81 31.53 25.80 -60.23
N THR A 82 31.95 25.69 -58.98
CA THR A 82 32.50 24.47 -58.38
C THR A 82 32.01 24.37 -56.95
N VAL A 83 31.73 23.16 -56.49
CA VAL A 83 31.31 22.90 -55.12
C VAL A 83 32.49 22.34 -54.34
N ASP A 84 32.91 23.03 -53.28
CA ASP A 84 33.94 22.56 -52.37
C ASP A 84 33.26 21.90 -51.16
N THR A 85 33.09 20.58 -51.19
CA THR A 85 32.42 19.85 -50.10
C THR A 85 33.24 19.86 -48.80
N SER A 86 34.50 20.31 -48.82
CA SER A 86 35.32 20.50 -47.61
C SER A 86 35.04 21.82 -46.88
N LYS A 87 34.13 22.65 -47.39
CA LYS A 87 33.71 23.92 -46.78
C LYS A 87 32.18 24.00 -46.74
N LEU A 88 31.64 24.27 -45.55
CA LEU A 88 30.21 24.48 -45.39
C LEU A 88 29.77 25.76 -46.11
N GLY A 89 28.53 25.77 -46.60
CA GLY A 89 27.93 26.94 -47.23
C GLY A 89 27.09 26.60 -48.45
N SER A 90 26.59 27.66 -49.07
CA SER A 90 25.76 27.57 -50.28
C SER A 90 26.59 27.93 -51.51
N TYR A 91 26.66 26.98 -52.44
CA TYR A 91 27.38 27.11 -53.70
C TYR A 91 26.37 27.24 -54.83
N LYS A 92 26.68 28.09 -55.81
CA LYS A 92 25.86 28.24 -57.02
C LYS A 92 26.60 27.67 -58.21
N ILE A 93 25.93 26.80 -58.96
CA ILE A 93 26.36 26.34 -60.27
C ILE A 93 25.47 27.05 -61.29
N GLU A 94 26.08 27.87 -62.13
CA GLU A 94 25.40 28.61 -63.18
C GLU A 94 25.51 27.84 -64.51
N TYR A 95 24.37 27.64 -65.15
CA TYR A 95 24.26 27.07 -66.48
C TYR A 95 23.85 28.16 -67.46
N THR A 96 24.71 28.46 -68.42
CA THR A 96 24.43 29.45 -69.46
C THR A 96 24.42 28.80 -70.83
N ALA A 97 23.49 29.23 -71.69
CA ALA A 97 23.44 28.78 -73.07
C ALA A 97 23.12 29.97 -73.98
N GLU A 98 23.86 30.08 -75.09
CA GLU A 98 23.74 31.18 -76.06
C GLU A 98 23.74 30.65 -77.49
N LYS A 99 22.78 31.12 -78.29
CA LYS A 99 22.71 30.80 -79.73
C LYS A 99 21.97 31.91 -80.47
N ASP A 100 22.55 32.38 -81.57
CA ASP A 100 21.97 33.41 -82.46
C ASP A 100 21.52 34.70 -81.73
N GLY A 101 22.29 35.12 -80.71
CA GLY A 101 22.01 36.32 -79.91
C GLY A 101 20.97 36.14 -78.80
N LEU A 102 20.37 34.96 -78.67
CA LEU A 102 19.47 34.61 -77.56
C LEU A 102 20.27 33.94 -76.44
N LYS A 103 19.99 34.32 -75.19
CA LYS A 103 20.67 33.81 -74.00
C LYS A 103 19.67 33.35 -72.94
N ALA A 104 20.03 32.32 -72.20
CA ALA A 104 19.38 31.96 -70.95
C ALA A 104 20.42 31.61 -69.89
N SER A 105 20.06 31.81 -68.63
CA SER A 105 20.84 31.38 -67.46
C SER A 105 19.89 30.71 -66.46
N GLN A 106 20.35 29.62 -65.85
CA GLN A 106 19.67 28.96 -64.75
C GLN A 106 20.71 28.56 -63.71
N GLU A 107 20.32 28.57 -62.43
CA GLU A 107 21.21 28.20 -61.33
C GLU A 107 20.75 26.92 -60.63
N ARG A 108 21.70 26.11 -60.17
CA ARG A 108 21.52 25.13 -59.08
C ARG A 108 22.20 25.65 -57.82
N THR A 109 21.51 25.54 -56.70
CA THR A 109 22.06 25.79 -55.37
C THR A 109 22.47 24.47 -54.73
N VAL A 110 23.73 24.35 -54.30
CA VAL A 110 24.23 23.20 -53.56
C VAL A 110 24.58 23.65 -52.15
N VAL A 111 23.87 23.15 -51.16
CA VAL A 111 24.07 23.49 -49.75
C VAL A 111 24.90 22.39 -49.12
N VAL A 112 26.17 22.70 -48.85
CA VAL A 112 27.05 21.83 -48.07
C VAL A 112 26.83 22.13 -46.61
N GLN A 113 26.30 21.17 -45.87
CA GLN A 113 26.09 21.27 -44.43
C GLN A 113 26.50 19.96 -43.76
N ASP A 114 26.73 20.04 -42.46
CA ASP A 114 26.99 18.88 -41.64
C ASP A 114 25.68 18.34 -41.05
N THR A 115 25.35 17.11 -41.40
CA THR A 115 24.16 16.38 -40.93
C THR A 115 24.50 15.07 -40.23
N THR A 116 25.79 14.79 -40.07
CA THR A 116 26.24 13.54 -39.45
C THR A 116 26.23 13.71 -37.94
N PRO A 117 25.53 12.86 -37.18
CA PRO A 117 25.63 12.91 -35.73
C PRO A 117 27.01 12.48 -35.23
N PRO A 118 27.45 13.03 -34.09
CA PRO A 118 28.66 12.57 -33.43
C PRO A 118 28.56 11.08 -33.05
N LYS A 119 29.70 10.43 -32.90
CA LYS A 119 29.78 9.03 -32.47
C LYS A 119 30.37 8.95 -31.06
N ILE A 120 29.56 8.54 -30.09
CA ILE A 120 30.03 8.19 -28.75
C ILE A 120 30.53 6.74 -28.75
N THR A 121 31.72 6.50 -28.21
CA THR A 121 32.31 5.17 -28.02
C THR A 121 32.66 4.99 -26.55
N LEU A 122 32.13 3.94 -25.92
CA LEU A 122 32.47 3.56 -24.55
C LEU A 122 33.79 2.77 -24.54
N THR A 123 34.66 3.04 -23.57
CA THR A 123 36.02 2.46 -23.53
C THR A 123 36.04 0.98 -23.11
N SER A 124 35.00 0.54 -22.39
CA SER A 124 34.82 -0.82 -21.87
C SER A 124 33.51 -1.43 -22.36
N ASN A 125 33.20 -2.64 -21.87
CA ASN A 125 31.91 -3.29 -22.09
C ASN A 125 30.77 -2.28 -21.82
N PRO A 126 29.71 -2.24 -22.65
CA PRO A 126 28.54 -1.39 -22.38
C PRO A 126 27.91 -1.61 -21.00
N ASP A 127 28.13 -2.76 -20.34
CA ASP A 127 27.72 -2.97 -18.95
C ASP A 127 28.88 -2.74 -17.97
N SER A 128 28.58 -2.07 -16.86
CA SER A 128 29.48 -1.88 -15.71
C SER A 128 29.04 -2.75 -14.53
N TYR A 129 29.99 -3.20 -13.71
CA TYR A 129 29.73 -4.06 -12.56
C TYR A 129 30.24 -3.39 -11.29
N THR A 130 29.36 -3.19 -10.29
CA THR A 130 29.72 -2.60 -8.99
C THR A 130 29.01 -3.32 -7.85
N LEU A 131 29.55 -3.25 -6.64
CA LEU A 131 28.85 -3.76 -5.45
C LEU A 131 27.61 -2.90 -5.16
N PHE A 132 26.56 -3.51 -4.62
CA PHE A 132 25.39 -2.77 -4.18
C PHE A 132 25.78 -1.68 -3.14
N ASN A 133 25.18 -0.48 -3.23
CA ASN A 133 25.53 0.74 -2.48
C ASN A 133 26.92 1.36 -2.72
N HIS A 134 27.68 0.88 -3.72
CA HIS A 134 28.89 1.56 -4.16
C HIS A 134 28.61 2.50 -5.34
N PRO A 135 29.14 3.74 -5.33
CA PRO A 135 28.96 4.65 -6.46
C PRO A 135 29.61 4.06 -7.71
N TYR A 136 28.99 4.29 -8.87
CA TYR A 136 29.60 3.97 -10.15
C TYR A 136 30.85 4.84 -10.40
N GLU A 137 31.97 4.20 -10.74
CA GLU A 137 33.19 4.86 -11.18
C GLU A 137 33.22 4.93 -12.71
N GLU A 138 33.41 6.12 -13.28
CA GLU A 138 33.36 6.31 -14.73
C GLU A 138 34.50 5.57 -15.45
N GLU A 139 34.15 4.60 -16.29
CA GLU A 139 35.09 3.77 -17.04
C GLU A 139 35.61 4.41 -18.34
N GLY A 140 35.13 5.62 -18.66
CA GLY A 140 35.61 6.47 -19.75
C GLY A 140 34.87 6.25 -21.08
N TYR A 141 34.86 7.30 -21.88
CA TYR A 141 34.23 7.37 -23.20
C TYR A 141 34.93 8.40 -24.08
N THR A 142 34.68 8.33 -25.39
CA THR A 142 35.08 9.35 -26.37
C THR A 142 33.88 9.74 -27.23
N ALA A 143 33.80 10.99 -27.68
CA ALA A 143 32.82 11.42 -28.68
C ALA A 143 33.54 12.12 -29.83
N VAL A 144 33.36 11.64 -31.06
CA VAL A 144 34.01 12.22 -32.25
C VAL A 144 33.01 12.48 -33.36
N ASP A 145 33.23 13.57 -34.08
CA ASP A 145 32.41 14.03 -35.18
C ASP A 145 33.24 14.29 -36.45
N ASN A 146 32.62 14.16 -37.63
CA ASN A 146 33.30 14.36 -38.91
C ASN A 146 33.67 15.84 -39.18
N PHE A 147 32.90 16.80 -38.65
CA PHE A 147 33.13 18.23 -38.79
C PHE A 147 33.75 18.85 -37.53
N ASP A 148 33.14 18.63 -36.37
CA ASP A 148 33.53 19.24 -35.10
C ASP A 148 34.79 18.61 -34.47
N GLY A 149 35.16 17.39 -34.88
CA GLY A 149 36.32 16.68 -34.34
C GLY A 149 36.02 16.05 -32.97
N ASP A 150 36.90 16.24 -31.98
CA ASP A 150 36.71 15.68 -30.64
C ASP A 150 35.71 16.51 -29.82
N LEU A 151 34.62 15.85 -29.41
CA LEU A 151 33.52 16.39 -28.64
C LEU A 151 33.42 15.78 -27.24
N THR A 152 34.42 15.02 -26.80
CA THR A 152 34.40 14.26 -25.54
C THR A 152 34.07 15.14 -24.32
N ASP A 153 34.66 16.34 -24.26
CA ASP A 153 34.42 17.30 -23.17
C ASP A 153 33.03 17.96 -23.20
N LYS A 154 32.28 17.81 -24.31
CA LYS A 154 30.91 18.33 -24.45
C LYS A 154 29.83 17.29 -24.12
N VAL A 155 30.21 16.05 -23.79
CA VAL A 155 29.27 14.99 -23.41
C VAL A 155 28.63 15.32 -22.07
N VAL A 156 27.30 15.34 -22.04
CA VAL A 156 26.50 15.44 -20.82
C VAL A 156 26.16 14.03 -20.35
N ARG A 157 26.46 13.74 -19.08
CA ARG A 157 26.17 12.46 -18.43
C ARG A 157 25.02 12.60 -17.44
N GLU A 158 24.13 11.62 -17.45
CA GLU A 158 23.00 11.50 -16.52
C GLU A 158 22.98 10.08 -15.95
N GLU A 159 22.96 9.93 -14.63
CA GLU A 159 22.81 8.64 -13.95
C GLU A 159 21.44 8.56 -13.31
N LYS A 160 20.65 7.56 -13.72
CA LYS A 160 19.30 7.38 -13.22
C LYS A 160 18.90 5.90 -13.30
N ASP A 161 18.29 5.39 -12.24
CA ASP A 161 17.71 4.04 -12.19
C ASP A 161 18.69 2.92 -12.64
N GLY A 162 19.97 3.02 -12.27
CA GLY A 162 21.00 2.05 -12.63
C GLY A 162 21.48 2.11 -14.08
N VAL A 163 21.18 3.21 -14.79
CA VAL A 163 21.63 3.45 -16.16
C VAL A 163 22.37 4.79 -16.23
N VAL A 164 23.51 4.80 -16.90
CA VAL A 164 24.28 6.00 -17.21
C VAL A 164 24.05 6.35 -18.68
N THR A 165 23.41 7.48 -18.94
CA THR A 165 23.15 7.99 -20.28
C THR A 165 24.16 9.07 -20.65
N TYR A 166 24.81 8.91 -21.80
CA TYR A 166 25.76 9.87 -22.38
C TYR A 166 25.10 10.54 -23.58
N LYS A 167 25.03 11.88 -23.57
CA LYS A 167 24.39 12.68 -24.64
C LYS A 167 25.38 13.73 -25.13
N VAL A 168 25.49 13.89 -26.45
CA VAL A 168 26.29 14.97 -27.05
C VAL A 168 25.59 15.55 -28.27
N ILE A 169 25.77 16.84 -28.47
CA ILE A 169 25.22 17.61 -29.60
C ILE A 169 26.40 18.34 -30.25
N ASP A 170 26.51 18.25 -31.56
CA ASP A 170 27.54 18.96 -32.33
C ASP A 170 27.18 20.46 -32.55
N SER A 171 28.00 21.18 -33.32
CA SER A 171 27.75 22.60 -33.60
C SER A 171 26.57 22.86 -34.56
N HIS A 172 26.09 21.85 -35.27
CA HIS A 172 24.98 21.91 -36.23
C HIS A 172 23.67 21.34 -35.69
N GLY A 173 23.67 20.83 -34.45
CA GLY A 173 22.50 20.33 -33.75
C GLY A 173 22.24 18.84 -33.94
N ASN A 174 23.14 18.09 -34.59
CA ASN A 174 23.00 16.63 -34.66
C ASN A 174 23.36 16.01 -33.31
N LYS A 175 22.65 14.95 -32.94
CA LYS A 175 22.65 14.42 -31.56
C LYS A 175 23.02 12.95 -31.53
N ALA A 176 23.79 12.57 -30.50
CA ALA A 176 24.07 11.19 -30.20
C ALA A 176 23.80 10.86 -28.75
N THR A 177 23.31 9.64 -28.53
CA THR A 177 23.03 9.08 -27.20
C THR A 177 23.54 7.65 -27.15
N VAL A 178 24.24 7.30 -26.06
CA VAL A 178 24.57 5.91 -25.72
C VAL A 178 24.33 5.68 -24.23
N GLU A 179 24.05 4.44 -23.85
CA GLU A 179 23.74 4.07 -22.46
C GLU A 179 24.72 3.00 -21.97
N ARG A 180 25.07 3.07 -20.69
CA ARG A 180 25.79 2.03 -19.95
C ARG A 180 24.91 1.55 -18.81
N LYS A 181 24.69 0.24 -18.73
CA LYS A 181 23.90 -0.37 -17.64
C LYS A 181 24.82 -0.68 -16.47
N ILE A 182 24.40 -0.34 -15.25
CA ILE A 182 25.07 -0.72 -14.01
C ILE A 182 24.45 -2.05 -13.54
N VAL A 183 25.27 -3.07 -13.40
CA VAL A 183 24.92 -4.38 -12.85
C VAL A 183 25.47 -4.45 -11.44
N TYR A 184 24.58 -4.58 -10.46
CA TYR A 184 24.97 -4.72 -9.06
C TYR A 184 25.35 -6.16 -8.75
N ASP A 185 26.53 -6.37 -8.18
CA ASP A 185 26.95 -7.61 -7.54
C ASP A 185 26.46 -7.57 -6.09
N ASP A 186 25.34 -8.26 -5.84
CA ASP A 186 24.78 -8.41 -4.50
C ASP A 186 25.19 -9.75 -3.88
N ARG A 187 25.76 -9.66 -2.69
CA ARG A 187 26.32 -10.80 -1.94
C ARG A 187 25.73 -10.91 -0.54
N LYS A 188 24.75 -10.08 -0.21
CA LYS A 188 24.17 -10.01 1.12
C LYS A 188 22.79 -10.65 1.05
N GLY A 189 22.54 -11.59 1.95
CA GLY A 189 21.23 -12.23 2.05
C GLY A 189 20.20 -11.33 2.73
N PRO A 190 18.90 -11.64 2.54
CA PRO A 190 17.82 -10.90 3.17
C PRO A 190 17.85 -11.05 4.70
N VAL A 191 17.27 -10.09 5.41
CA VAL A 191 17.11 -10.14 6.87
C VAL A 191 15.69 -10.60 7.20
N ILE A 192 15.57 -11.78 7.83
CA ILE A 192 14.28 -12.30 8.31
C ILE A 192 14.03 -11.84 9.74
N THR A 193 12.89 -11.20 9.99
CA THR A 193 12.45 -10.76 11.33
C THR A 193 11.19 -11.51 11.72
N LEU A 194 11.25 -12.21 12.86
CA LEU A 194 10.15 -13.00 13.40
C LEU A 194 9.36 -12.19 14.44
N VAL A 195 8.08 -11.87 14.17
CA VAL A 195 7.24 -11.07 15.09
C VAL A 195 6.94 -11.90 16.34
N GLY A 196 7.32 -11.42 17.52
CA GLY A 196 7.25 -12.18 18.77
C GLY A 196 8.52 -12.97 19.10
N GLY A 197 9.53 -12.96 18.22
CA GLY A 197 10.84 -13.58 18.48
C GLY A 197 10.99 -14.99 17.90
N ASN A 198 12.13 -15.61 18.22
CA ASN A 198 12.53 -16.96 17.79
C ASN A 198 12.14 -18.05 18.81
N ASP A 199 11.62 -17.67 19.97
CA ASP A 199 11.20 -18.56 21.05
C ASP A 199 9.86 -18.01 21.57
N ILE A 200 8.79 -18.76 21.33
CA ILE A 200 7.43 -18.36 21.70
C ILE A 200 6.69 -19.48 22.40
N THR A 201 5.78 -19.10 23.29
CA THR A 201 4.88 -20.03 23.98
C THR A 201 3.50 -19.98 23.33
N TRP A 202 2.91 -21.16 23.10
CA TRP A 202 1.56 -21.31 22.59
C TRP A 202 0.72 -22.14 23.55
N ILE A 203 -0.52 -21.72 23.82
CA ILE A 203 -1.42 -22.52 24.65
C ILE A 203 -2.16 -23.52 23.79
N ARG A 204 -2.17 -24.76 24.27
CA ARG A 204 -2.82 -25.89 23.63
C ARG A 204 -4.28 -25.58 23.24
N GLY A 205 -4.65 -25.96 22.02
CA GLY A 205 -6.00 -25.83 21.46
C GLY A 205 -6.30 -24.47 20.83
N ASN A 206 -5.45 -23.45 21.06
CA ASN A 206 -5.61 -22.16 20.38
C ASN A 206 -5.10 -22.25 18.94
N GLU A 207 -5.83 -21.64 18.01
CA GLU A 207 -5.40 -21.52 16.60
C GLU A 207 -4.03 -20.85 16.51
N PHE A 208 -3.05 -21.46 15.83
CA PHE A 208 -1.71 -20.90 15.68
C PHE A 208 -1.70 -19.78 14.64
N ALA A 209 -1.30 -18.58 15.04
CA ALA A 209 -1.13 -17.43 14.16
C ALA A 209 0.33 -16.97 14.18
N ASP A 210 0.93 -16.84 12.99
CA ASP A 210 2.33 -16.50 12.81
C ASP A 210 2.47 -15.22 11.95
N SER A 211 3.51 -14.44 12.23
CA SER A 211 3.86 -13.23 11.50
C SER A 211 5.38 -13.03 11.47
N TYR A 212 5.89 -12.66 10.30
CA TYR A 212 7.32 -12.43 10.03
C TYR A 212 7.48 -11.52 8.81
N THR A 213 8.67 -10.95 8.64
CA THR A 213 9.08 -10.20 7.44
C THR A 213 10.44 -10.66 6.93
N ALA A 214 10.70 -10.49 5.64
CA ALA A 214 12.01 -10.67 5.04
C ALA A 214 12.34 -9.44 4.16
N ILE A 215 13.32 -8.66 4.60
CA ILE A 215 13.74 -7.42 3.92
C ILE A 215 15.15 -7.58 3.40
N ASP A 216 15.33 -7.32 2.11
CA ASP A 216 16.61 -7.25 1.44
C ASP A 216 17.00 -5.79 1.16
N ASP A 217 18.30 -5.47 1.12
CA ASP A 217 18.73 -4.10 0.86
C ASP A 217 18.65 -3.67 -0.61
N LEU A 218 18.73 -4.60 -1.57
CA LEU A 218 18.56 -4.33 -2.99
C LEU A 218 17.13 -4.64 -3.48
N ASP A 219 16.54 -5.76 -3.06
CA ASP A 219 15.22 -6.22 -3.53
C ASP A 219 14.04 -5.67 -2.70
N GLY A 220 14.30 -5.07 -1.53
CA GLY A 220 13.27 -4.51 -0.66
C GLY A 220 12.48 -5.58 0.11
N ASP A 221 11.15 -5.43 0.20
CA ASP A 221 10.31 -6.40 0.91
C ASP A 221 10.04 -7.64 0.05
N ILE A 222 10.74 -8.71 0.37
CA ILE A 222 10.62 -10.02 -0.28
C ILE A 222 10.00 -11.08 0.63
N THR A 223 9.20 -10.65 1.62
CA THR A 223 8.54 -11.56 2.58
C THR A 223 7.80 -12.70 1.90
N ALA A 224 7.15 -12.42 0.76
CA ALA A 224 6.41 -13.41 -0.04
C ALA A 224 7.28 -14.54 -0.62
N ASN A 225 8.61 -14.36 -0.71
CA ASN A 225 9.55 -15.38 -1.20
C ASN A 225 9.99 -16.34 -0.10
N THR A 226 9.60 -16.11 1.15
CA THR A 226 10.00 -16.93 2.29
C THR A 226 9.27 -18.28 2.27
N VAL A 227 10.04 -19.36 2.25
CA VAL A 227 9.54 -20.72 2.41
C VAL A 227 9.57 -21.08 3.89
N VAL A 228 8.41 -21.43 4.44
CA VAL A 228 8.27 -21.91 5.82
C VAL A 228 8.14 -23.43 5.81
N SER A 229 8.97 -24.11 6.59
CA SER A 229 8.93 -25.55 6.79
C SER A 229 8.80 -25.91 8.27
N GLY A 230 8.24 -27.09 8.55
CA GLY A 230 7.79 -27.49 9.88
C GLY A 230 6.29 -27.29 10.06
N SER A 231 5.76 -27.76 11.17
CA SER A 231 4.35 -27.64 11.53
C SER A 231 4.20 -27.65 13.04
N VAL A 232 3.26 -26.88 13.57
CA VAL A 232 2.92 -26.86 15.00
C VAL A 232 1.64 -27.66 15.21
N ASP A 233 1.70 -28.73 16.00
CA ASP A 233 0.48 -29.38 16.50
C ASP A 233 0.03 -28.68 17.79
N VAL A 234 -0.94 -27.78 17.64
CA VAL A 234 -1.49 -26.99 18.76
C VAL A 234 -2.23 -27.84 19.78
N ASN A 235 -2.53 -29.12 19.51
CA ASN A 235 -3.30 -29.96 20.42
C ASN A 235 -2.42 -30.82 21.34
N THR A 236 -1.12 -30.88 21.07
CA THR A 236 -0.18 -31.74 21.79
C THR A 236 0.94 -30.88 22.39
N PRO A 237 1.09 -30.85 23.72
CA PRO A 237 2.19 -30.14 24.35
C PRO A 237 3.56 -30.65 23.86
N GLY A 238 4.48 -29.74 23.59
CA GLY A 238 5.80 -30.03 23.05
C GLY A 238 6.43 -28.85 22.32
N ASP A 239 7.67 -29.03 21.91
CA ASP A 239 8.44 -28.02 21.19
C ASP A 239 8.37 -28.29 19.69
N TYR A 240 7.92 -27.31 18.93
CA TYR A 240 7.79 -27.39 17.48
C TYR A 240 8.72 -26.38 16.83
N THR A 241 9.56 -26.84 15.91
CA THR A 241 10.47 -25.95 15.18
C THR A 241 9.90 -25.59 13.82
N LEU A 242 9.76 -24.29 13.57
CA LEU A 242 9.53 -23.72 12.25
C LEU A 242 10.84 -23.17 11.69
N THR A 243 11.12 -23.44 10.43
CA THR A 243 12.30 -22.94 9.72
C THR A 243 11.85 -22.06 8.57
N TYR A 244 12.35 -20.83 8.53
CA TYR A 244 12.04 -19.81 7.53
C TYR A 244 13.28 -19.61 6.69
N THR A 245 13.16 -19.84 5.39
CA THR A 245 14.25 -19.67 4.42
C THR A 245 13.80 -18.71 3.35
N CYS A 246 14.56 -17.63 3.15
CA CYS A 246 14.28 -16.63 2.12
C CYS A 246 15.49 -16.44 1.23
N LYS A 247 15.24 -16.26 -0.08
CA LYS A 247 16.24 -15.98 -1.11
C LYS A 247 15.90 -14.70 -1.84
N ASP A 248 16.93 -13.90 -2.08
CA ASP A 248 16.86 -12.71 -2.93
C ASP A 248 16.96 -13.09 -4.43
N ALA A 249 16.97 -12.09 -5.32
CA ALA A 249 17.11 -12.28 -6.76
C ALA A 249 18.52 -12.76 -7.19
N HIS A 250 19.52 -12.59 -6.33
CA HIS A 250 20.93 -12.96 -6.55
C HIS A 250 21.28 -14.33 -5.96
N ASN A 251 20.30 -15.03 -5.39
CA ASN A 251 20.41 -16.32 -4.69
C ASN A 251 21.16 -16.28 -3.35
N ASN A 252 21.34 -15.12 -2.75
CA ASN A 252 21.78 -15.05 -1.36
C ASN A 252 20.62 -15.54 -0.47
N GLU A 253 20.94 -16.43 0.47
CA GLU A 253 19.96 -17.15 1.28
C GLU A 253 20.16 -16.84 2.77
N THR A 254 19.06 -16.55 3.46
CA THR A 254 19.03 -16.49 4.93
C THR A 254 18.03 -17.50 5.47
N THR A 255 18.44 -18.21 6.52
CA THR A 255 17.59 -19.15 7.23
C THR A 255 17.56 -18.81 8.72
N VAL A 256 16.36 -18.72 9.29
CA VAL A 256 16.13 -18.54 10.73
C VAL A 256 15.15 -19.60 11.25
N GLN A 257 15.22 -19.90 12.54
CA GLN A 257 14.32 -20.86 13.19
C GLN A 257 13.51 -20.20 14.29
N ARG A 258 12.30 -20.69 14.46
CA ARG A 258 11.45 -20.43 15.63
C ARG A 258 11.15 -21.73 16.35
N ILE A 259 11.24 -21.70 17.67
CA ILE A 259 10.73 -22.75 18.54
C ILE A 259 9.40 -22.27 19.12
N VAL A 260 8.36 -23.09 18.95
CA VAL A 260 7.03 -22.89 19.51
C VAL A 260 6.81 -23.91 20.60
N HIS A 261 6.80 -23.45 21.85
CA HIS A 261 6.52 -24.25 23.03
C HIS A 261 5.01 -24.35 23.22
N VAL A 262 4.39 -25.42 22.69
CA VAL A 262 2.99 -25.71 22.97
C VAL A 262 2.91 -26.28 24.38
N GLN A 263 2.16 -25.61 25.25
CA GLN A 263 1.97 -26.03 26.63
C GLN A 263 0.49 -26.00 27.01
N ASP A 264 0.13 -26.76 28.04
CA ASP A 264 -1.20 -26.65 28.63
C ASP A 264 -1.37 -25.25 29.25
N LEU A 265 -2.61 -24.75 29.29
CA LEU A 265 -2.93 -23.53 30.01
C LEU A 265 -2.54 -23.70 31.49
N PRO A 266 -1.82 -22.74 32.11
CA PRO A 266 -1.52 -22.81 33.53
C PRO A 266 -2.80 -22.99 34.35
N ALA A 267 -2.82 -23.98 35.24
CA ALA A 267 -3.95 -24.17 36.14
C ALA A 267 -4.07 -22.97 37.11
N ASN A 268 -5.30 -22.61 37.49
CA ASN A 268 -5.51 -21.61 38.52
C ASN A 268 -4.89 -22.06 39.85
N GLN A 269 -4.01 -21.24 40.41
CA GLN A 269 -3.33 -21.49 41.68
C GLN A 269 -3.99 -20.61 42.76
N ILE A 270 -4.83 -21.20 43.62
CA ILE A 270 -5.38 -20.46 44.77
C ILE A 270 -4.23 -20.15 45.73
N GLN A 271 -3.88 -18.88 45.83
CA GLN A 271 -2.75 -18.37 46.59
C GLN A 271 -3.20 -17.25 47.54
N ALA A 272 -2.30 -16.82 48.41
CA ALA A 272 -2.52 -15.63 49.21
C ALA A 272 -2.70 -14.41 48.29
N GLU A 273 -3.60 -13.51 48.67
CA GLU A 273 -3.89 -12.30 47.90
C GLU A 273 -2.61 -11.48 47.65
N ASP A 274 -2.40 -11.08 46.39
CA ASP A 274 -1.32 -10.21 45.95
C ASP A 274 -1.77 -9.31 44.79
N ASN A 275 -0.84 -8.58 44.15
CA ASN A 275 -1.16 -7.71 43.02
C ASN A 275 -1.48 -8.44 41.70
N LYS A 276 -1.38 -9.77 41.68
CA LYS A 276 -1.74 -10.67 40.57
C LYS A 276 -3.05 -11.43 40.85
N THR A 277 -3.71 -11.18 41.98
CA THR A 277 -5.05 -11.71 42.24
C THR A 277 -6.12 -10.96 41.42
N ILE A 278 -7.00 -11.72 40.75
CA ILE A 278 -8.19 -11.22 40.08
C ILE A 278 -9.44 -11.82 40.76
N TYR A 279 -10.33 -10.95 41.22
CA TYR A 279 -11.68 -11.28 41.66
C TYR A 279 -12.66 -10.98 40.53
N LEU A 280 -13.14 -12.03 39.85
CA LEU A 280 -14.27 -11.89 38.94
C LEU A 280 -15.55 -11.77 39.75
N THR A 281 -16.27 -10.67 39.55
CA THR A 281 -17.52 -10.40 40.24
C THR A 281 -18.64 -10.05 39.27
N PHE A 282 -19.82 -10.62 39.51
CA PHE A 282 -20.97 -10.51 38.61
C PHE A 282 -22.18 -9.97 39.35
N ASP A 283 -22.71 -8.83 38.89
CA ASP A 283 -23.89 -8.17 39.44
C ASP A 283 -25.15 -8.48 38.60
N ASP A 284 -26.32 -8.23 39.18
CA ASP A 284 -27.67 -8.32 38.58
C ASP A 284 -28.17 -9.72 38.22
N GLY A 285 -27.33 -10.76 38.33
CA GLY A 285 -27.73 -12.14 38.21
C GLY A 285 -28.59 -12.65 39.38
N PRO A 286 -29.09 -13.89 39.32
CA PRO A 286 -28.93 -14.81 38.19
C PRO A 286 -29.83 -14.47 36.99
N SER A 287 -29.48 -15.01 35.83
CA SER A 287 -30.14 -14.78 34.54
C SER A 287 -30.16 -16.03 33.65
N ALA A 288 -30.71 -15.91 32.45
CA ALA A 288 -30.62 -16.92 31.39
C ALA A 288 -29.17 -17.29 30.98
N HIS A 289 -28.18 -16.48 31.33
CA HIS A 289 -26.77 -16.69 30.96
C HIS A 289 -25.92 -17.29 32.07
N THR A 290 -26.39 -17.28 33.32
CA THR A 290 -25.62 -17.71 34.49
C THR A 290 -25.15 -19.16 34.37
N GLN A 291 -25.98 -20.08 33.84
CA GLN A 291 -25.52 -21.47 33.65
C GLN A 291 -24.32 -21.55 32.69
N ARG A 292 -24.34 -20.79 31.58
CA ARG A 292 -23.21 -20.75 30.64
C ARG A 292 -21.96 -20.20 31.31
N LEU A 293 -22.11 -19.18 32.15
CA LEU A 293 -21.01 -18.63 32.94
C LEU A 293 -20.44 -19.66 33.93
N LEU A 294 -21.29 -20.38 34.66
CA LEU A 294 -20.87 -21.45 35.56
C LEU A 294 -20.10 -22.55 34.82
N ASP A 295 -20.55 -22.94 33.63
CA ASP A 295 -19.87 -23.95 32.81
C ASP A 295 -18.45 -23.49 32.40
N VAL A 296 -18.28 -22.21 32.06
CA VAL A 296 -16.96 -21.61 31.75
C VAL A 296 -16.08 -21.56 33.00
N LEU A 297 -16.60 -21.10 34.14
CA LEU A 297 -15.84 -21.05 35.40
C LEU A 297 -15.39 -22.45 35.83
N ALA A 298 -16.27 -23.45 35.71
CA ALA A 298 -15.96 -24.84 36.02
C ALA A 298 -14.88 -25.43 35.08
N LYS A 299 -14.94 -25.11 33.78
CA LYS A 299 -13.94 -25.57 32.79
C LYS A 299 -12.50 -25.21 33.19
N TYR A 300 -12.30 -24.08 33.85
CA TYR A 300 -10.99 -23.57 34.26
C TYR A 300 -10.75 -23.62 35.78
N ASN A 301 -11.68 -24.21 36.54
CA ASN A 301 -11.65 -24.25 38.01
C ASN A 301 -11.45 -22.85 38.63
N ILE A 302 -12.26 -21.88 38.17
CA ILE A 302 -12.18 -20.48 38.57
C ILE A 302 -13.26 -20.16 39.60
N PRO A 303 -12.89 -19.81 40.84
CA PRO A 303 -13.84 -19.26 41.80
C PRO A 303 -14.23 -17.84 41.41
N ALA A 304 -15.48 -17.46 41.71
CA ALA A 304 -16.03 -16.14 41.41
C ALA A 304 -16.97 -15.69 42.55
N THR A 305 -17.41 -14.44 42.48
CA THR A 305 -18.39 -13.86 43.42
C THR A 305 -19.60 -13.34 42.66
N PHE A 306 -20.80 -13.75 43.05
CA PHE A 306 -22.06 -13.33 42.46
C PHE A 306 -22.80 -12.41 43.43
N PHE A 307 -23.01 -11.16 43.04
CA PHE A 307 -23.83 -10.20 43.78
C PHE A 307 -25.26 -10.28 43.23
N VAL A 308 -26.08 -11.10 43.88
CA VAL A 308 -27.36 -11.57 43.31
C VAL A 308 -28.54 -10.67 43.64
N THR A 309 -29.52 -10.69 42.73
CA THR A 309 -30.80 -10.00 42.83
C THR A 309 -31.99 -10.96 42.65
N ALA A 310 -33.21 -10.44 42.80
CA ALA A 310 -34.44 -11.15 42.44
C ALA A 310 -35.12 -10.60 41.18
N LEU A 311 -34.37 -9.90 40.31
CA LEU A 311 -34.89 -9.28 39.08
C LEU A 311 -35.46 -10.29 38.08
N GLN A 312 -34.94 -11.53 38.07
CA GLN A 312 -35.40 -12.61 37.19
C GLN A 312 -35.86 -13.82 38.02
N PRO A 313 -37.12 -13.81 38.53
CA PRO A 313 -37.62 -14.84 39.44
C PRO A 313 -37.49 -16.28 38.94
N ASP A 314 -37.63 -16.48 37.62
CA ASP A 314 -37.51 -17.81 36.99
C ASP A 314 -36.11 -18.43 37.14
N TYR A 315 -35.09 -17.63 37.47
CA TYR A 315 -33.70 -18.06 37.62
C TYR A 315 -33.21 -18.09 39.06
N ILE A 316 -34.04 -17.80 40.08
CA ILE A 316 -33.63 -17.81 41.49
C ILE A 316 -32.96 -19.13 41.92
N TYR A 317 -33.36 -20.25 41.34
CA TYR A 317 -32.74 -21.56 41.61
C TYR A 317 -31.26 -21.65 41.21
N MET A 318 -30.75 -20.75 40.37
CA MET A 318 -29.34 -20.66 40.01
C MET A 318 -28.46 -20.22 41.19
N ILE A 319 -29.00 -19.48 42.16
CA ILE A 319 -28.27 -19.11 43.38
C ILE A 319 -27.78 -20.36 44.12
N GLN A 320 -28.62 -21.41 44.18
CA GLN A 320 -28.21 -22.69 44.73
C GLN A 320 -27.08 -23.32 43.92
N LYS A 321 -27.12 -23.25 42.60
CA LYS A 321 -26.09 -23.81 41.72
C LYS A 321 -24.76 -23.06 41.83
N GLU A 322 -24.78 -21.74 41.93
CA GLU A 322 -23.59 -20.92 42.17
C GLU A 322 -22.88 -21.37 43.46
N ALA A 323 -23.63 -21.49 44.56
CA ALA A 323 -23.10 -21.96 45.83
C ALA A 323 -22.60 -23.41 45.77
N GLN A 324 -23.35 -24.32 45.13
CA GLN A 324 -22.95 -25.73 44.97
C GLN A 324 -21.70 -25.90 44.08
N ALA A 325 -21.49 -25.00 43.13
CA ALA A 325 -20.28 -24.94 42.31
C ALA A 325 -19.06 -24.35 43.07
N GLY A 326 -19.24 -23.94 44.33
CA GLY A 326 -18.17 -23.43 45.19
C GLY A 326 -17.87 -21.94 45.01
N HIS A 327 -18.76 -21.19 44.37
CA HIS A 327 -18.64 -19.74 44.25
C HIS A 327 -19.22 -19.04 45.49
N VAL A 328 -18.82 -17.78 45.68
CA VAL A 328 -19.39 -16.94 46.75
C VAL A 328 -20.64 -16.26 46.25
N VAL A 329 -21.75 -16.49 46.94
CA VAL A 329 -23.01 -15.78 46.74
C VAL A 329 -23.06 -14.63 47.75
N ALA A 330 -23.15 -13.41 47.24
CA ALA A 330 -23.20 -12.15 47.96
C ALA A 330 -24.49 -11.38 47.62
N GLU A 331 -24.88 -10.46 48.48
CA GLU A 331 -26.12 -9.70 48.32
C GLU A 331 -25.90 -8.48 47.41
N HIS A 332 -26.86 -8.16 46.52
CA HIS A 332 -26.85 -6.91 45.76
C HIS A 332 -28.06 -6.03 46.06
N SER A 333 -29.25 -6.57 45.79
CA SER A 333 -30.54 -5.95 46.11
C SER A 333 -31.67 -6.92 45.74
N TYR A 334 -32.78 -6.91 46.47
CA TYR A 334 -33.96 -7.67 46.08
C TYR A 334 -34.64 -7.05 44.84
N THR A 335 -34.93 -5.75 44.86
CA THR A 335 -35.62 -5.09 43.73
C THR A 335 -34.70 -4.44 42.70
N HIS A 336 -33.47 -4.09 43.08
CA HIS A 336 -32.56 -3.21 42.34
C HIS A 336 -33.21 -1.88 41.88
N ASP A 337 -34.27 -1.44 42.58
CA ASP A 337 -34.96 -0.17 42.32
C ASP A 337 -34.40 0.93 43.20
N TYR A 338 -33.55 1.76 42.61
CA TYR A 338 -32.91 2.92 43.24
C TYR A 338 -33.88 3.82 44.03
N SER A 339 -35.11 4.00 43.54
CA SER A 339 -36.09 4.87 44.19
C SER A 339 -36.65 4.28 45.49
N ASN A 340 -36.75 2.95 45.55
CA ASN A 340 -37.16 2.22 46.74
C ASN A 340 -35.99 2.08 47.72
N VAL A 341 -34.88 1.48 47.25
CA VAL A 341 -33.75 1.11 48.13
C VAL A 341 -33.08 2.33 48.77
N TYR A 342 -33.06 3.48 48.10
CA TYR A 342 -32.46 4.71 48.63
C TYR A 342 -33.47 5.73 49.18
N SER A 343 -34.74 5.34 49.39
CA SER A 343 -35.76 6.20 50.02
C SER A 343 -35.56 6.42 51.53
N SER A 344 -34.88 5.50 52.20
CA SER A 344 -34.48 5.58 53.62
C SER A 344 -33.52 4.44 53.95
N THR A 345 -32.81 4.52 55.09
CA THR A 345 -31.97 3.40 55.55
C THR A 345 -32.79 2.14 55.85
N ASP A 346 -34.02 2.30 56.34
CA ASP A 346 -34.91 1.15 56.63
C ASP A 346 -35.35 0.47 55.34
N ALA A 347 -35.66 1.23 54.29
CA ALA A 347 -35.99 0.68 52.98
C ALA A 347 -34.83 -0.13 52.40
N PHE A 348 -33.60 0.40 52.47
CA PHE A 348 -32.39 -0.33 52.05
C PHE A 348 -32.26 -1.67 52.79
N TRP A 349 -32.32 -1.66 54.13
CA TRP A 349 -32.14 -2.89 54.90
C TRP A 349 -33.31 -3.86 54.77
N ASN A 350 -34.53 -3.39 54.52
CA ASN A 350 -35.67 -4.26 54.23
C ASN A 350 -35.49 -4.97 52.89
N ASP A 351 -35.03 -4.26 51.86
CA ASP A 351 -34.70 -4.82 50.55
C ASP A 351 -33.54 -5.83 50.65
N PHE A 352 -32.45 -5.44 51.29
CA PHE A 352 -31.30 -6.30 51.59
C PHE A 352 -31.73 -7.59 52.29
N ASN A 353 -32.52 -7.49 53.36
CA ASN A 353 -32.95 -8.64 54.14
C ASN A 353 -33.88 -9.55 53.33
N ALA A 354 -34.71 -8.99 52.44
CA ALA A 354 -35.54 -9.78 51.54
C ALA A 354 -34.69 -10.63 50.59
N MET A 355 -33.64 -10.05 49.99
CA MET A 355 -32.72 -10.80 49.14
C MET A 355 -31.91 -11.82 49.94
N ASN A 356 -31.38 -11.44 51.10
CA ASN A 356 -30.58 -12.33 51.94
C ASN A 356 -31.40 -13.52 52.48
N ASN A 357 -32.71 -13.35 52.68
CA ASN A 357 -33.62 -14.46 52.98
C ASN A 357 -33.75 -15.44 51.81
N ILE A 358 -33.78 -14.96 50.56
CA ILE A 358 -33.75 -15.84 49.38
C ILE A 358 -32.42 -16.58 49.28
N ILE A 359 -31.30 -15.88 49.50
CA ILE A 359 -29.97 -16.51 49.54
C ILE A 359 -29.96 -17.63 50.59
N TYR A 360 -30.47 -17.39 51.79
CA TYR A 360 -30.58 -18.42 52.83
C TYR A 360 -31.48 -19.59 52.41
N GLN A 361 -32.62 -19.34 51.76
CA GLN A 361 -33.50 -20.40 51.27
C GLN A 361 -32.84 -21.29 50.21
N GLN A 362 -31.99 -20.71 49.35
CA GLN A 362 -31.32 -21.44 48.28
C GLN A 362 -30.03 -22.15 48.74
N THR A 363 -29.30 -21.54 49.69
CA THR A 363 -27.94 -21.98 50.06
C THR A 363 -27.82 -22.56 51.48
N GLY A 364 -28.78 -22.26 52.36
CA GLY A 364 -28.73 -22.61 53.79
C GLY A 364 -27.88 -21.66 54.65
N THR A 365 -27.31 -20.60 54.06
CA THR A 365 -26.48 -19.61 54.76
C THR A 365 -26.87 -18.18 54.37
N TYR A 366 -26.76 -17.25 55.30
CA TYR A 366 -26.90 -15.82 54.98
C TYR A 366 -25.59 -15.28 54.39
N ALA A 367 -25.71 -14.44 53.37
CA ALA A 367 -24.60 -13.67 52.85
C ALA A 367 -24.13 -12.65 53.92
N ASN A 368 -22.81 -12.51 54.02
CA ASN A 368 -22.13 -11.52 54.85
C ASN A 368 -21.39 -10.46 54.00
N LEU A 369 -21.33 -10.67 52.68
CA LEU A 369 -20.77 -9.74 51.70
C LEU A 369 -21.89 -9.14 50.87
N PHE A 370 -21.73 -7.90 50.43
CA PHE A 370 -22.67 -7.28 49.51
C PHE A 370 -22.04 -6.19 48.63
N ARG A 371 -22.79 -5.70 47.65
CA ARG A 371 -22.40 -4.54 46.84
C ARG A 371 -23.60 -3.62 46.72
N PHE A 372 -23.41 -2.33 47.01
CA PHE A 372 -24.47 -1.33 46.85
C PHE A 372 -24.90 -1.23 45.38
N PRO A 373 -26.20 -1.13 45.06
CA PRO A 373 -26.66 -0.74 43.73
C PRO A 373 -26.01 0.57 43.29
N GLY A 374 -25.24 0.52 42.20
CA GLY A 374 -24.45 1.66 41.68
C GLY A 374 -23.12 1.92 42.38
N GLY A 375 -22.71 1.06 43.32
CA GLY A 375 -21.51 1.21 44.13
C GLY A 375 -21.68 2.22 45.28
N SER A 376 -20.75 2.21 46.24
CA SER A 376 -20.78 3.10 47.41
C SER A 376 -20.59 4.58 47.04
N SER A 377 -20.02 4.85 45.87
CA SER A 377 -19.82 6.17 45.28
C SER A 377 -21.00 6.68 44.45
N ASN A 378 -22.13 5.97 44.40
CA ASN A 378 -23.25 6.38 43.56
C ASN A 378 -23.78 7.76 43.98
N THR A 379 -24.15 8.58 42.99
CA THR A 379 -24.78 9.89 43.22
C THR A 379 -26.28 9.86 42.97
N VAL A 380 -26.82 8.78 42.38
CA VAL A 380 -28.26 8.65 42.10
C VAL A 380 -29.08 8.62 43.40
N SER A 381 -28.52 8.08 44.49
CA SER A 381 -29.15 8.08 45.81
C SER A 381 -29.48 9.50 46.33
N ARG A 382 -28.76 10.55 45.88
CA ARG A 382 -29.04 11.95 46.25
C ARG A 382 -30.42 12.42 45.79
N ASN A 383 -30.99 11.80 44.76
CA ASN A 383 -32.32 12.12 44.25
C ASN A 383 -33.43 11.67 45.22
N TYR A 384 -33.12 10.78 46.16
CA TYR A 384 -34.10 10.20 47.08
C TYR A 384 -33.82 10.62 48.53
N THR A 385 -32.59 10.40 49.00
CA THR A 385 -32.18 10.72 50.38
C THR A 385 -30.74 11.22 50.42
N SER A 386 -30.56 12.49 50.79
CA SER A 386 -29.23 13.09 51.00
C SER A 386 -28.53 12.50 52.23
N GLY A 387 -27.24 12.18 52.12
CA GLY A 387 -26.44 11.59 53.20
C GLY A 387 -26.63 10.08 53.42
N ILE A 388 -27.44 9.42 52.59
CA ILE A 388 -27.81 8.02 52.84
C ILE A 388 -26.63 7.05 52.68
N MET A 389 -25.73 7.26 51.72
CA MET A 389 -24.60 6.35 51.52
C MET A 389 -23.63 6.41 52.70
N THR A 390 -23.38 7.62 53.21
CA THR A 390 -22.61 7.83 54.45
C THR A 390 -23.23 7.10 55.64
N ALA A 391 -24.57 7.10 55.76
CA ALA A 391 -25.25 6.38 56.83
C ALA A 391 -25.18 4.85 56.64
N LEU A 392 -25.43 4.37 55.43
CA LEU A 392 -25.47 2.94 55.11
C LEU A 392 -24.11 2.26 55.26
N VAL A 393 -23.02 2.89 54.84
CA VAL A 393 -21.66 2.35 55.04
C VAL A 393 -21.33 2.17 56.51
N ARG A 394 -21.72 3.11 57.38
CA ARG A 394 -21.55 2.97 58.84
C ARG A 394 -22.42 1.86 59.41
N GLN A 395 -23.68 1.77 58.96
CA GLN A 395 -24.61 0.75 59.41
C GLN A 395 -24.16 -0.65 58.97
N ALA A 396 -23.61 -0.81 57.78
CA ALA A 396 -23.05 -2.06 57.28
C ALA A 396 -21.94 -2.57 58.22
N ALA A 397 -20.98 -1.70 58.56
CA ALA A 397 -19.92 -2.05 59.51
C ALA A 397 -20.47 -2.44 60.89
N LEU A 398 -21.45 -1.69 61.42
CA LEU A 398 -22.09 -2.01 62.72
C LEU A 398 -22.87 -3.33 62.70
N LYS A 399 -23.42 -3.71 61.53
CA LYS A 399 -24.14 -4.96 61.32
C LYS A 399 -23.23 -6.14 60.97
N GLY A 400 -21.92 -5.90 60.82
CA GLY A 400 -20.94 -6.94 60.48
C GLY A 400 -20.91 -7.33 59.00
N TYR A 401 -21.49 -6.52 58.13
CA TYR A 401 -21.45 -6.74 56.68
C TYR A 401 -20.22 -6.07 56.05
N THR A 402 -19.63 -6.75 55.07
CA THR A 402 -18.53 -6.19 54.25
C THR A 402 -19.08 -5.87 52.87
N TYR A 403 -18.92 -4.63 52.42
CA TYR A 403 -19.28 -4.26 51.05
C TYR A 403 -18.05 -4.22 50.15
N PHE A 404 -18.25 -4.44 48.84
CA PHE A 404 -17.21 -4.35 47.82
C PHE A 404 -17.64 -3.44 46.68
N ASP A 405 -16.74 -2.55 46.26
CA ASP A 405 -16.87 -1.84 44.98
C ASP A 405 -16.03 -2.57 43.92
N TRP A 406 -15.41 -1.85 42.99
CA TRP A 406 -14.54 -2.43 41.96
C TRP A 406 -13.38 -1.48 41.65
N ASN A 407 -12.28 -1.98 41.09
CA ASN A 407 -11.20 -1.13 40.56
C ASN A 407 -10.87 -1.43 39.10
N VAL A 408 -11.61 -2.37 38.51
CA VAL A 408 -11.61 -2.69 37.08
C VAL A 408 -13.06 -2.69 36.61
N SER A 409 -13.37 -1.80 35.66
CA SER A 409 -14.69 -1.74 35.04
C SER A 409 -14.65 -2.42 33.67
N SER A 410 -15.51 -3.41 33.43
CA SER A 410 -15.68 -4.01 32.10
C SER A 410 -16.27 -3.05 31.06
N GLY A 411 -16.98 -2.02 31.53
CA GLY A 411 -17.75 -1.11 30.68
C GLY A 411 -19.10 -1.66 30.22
N ASP A 412 -19.51 -2.86 30.65
CA ASP A 412 -20.75 -3.53 30.20
C ASP A 412 -22.05 -2.90 30.73
N ALA A 413 -21.97 -2.11 31.81
CA ALA A 413 -23.02 -1.21 32.28
C ALA A 413 -22.97 0.19 31.63
N GLY A 414 -21.96 0.46 30.81
CA GLY A 414 -21.72 1.73 30.15
C GLY A 414 -21.67 1.60 28.63
N GLY A 415 -20.52 1.92 28.04
CA GLY A 415 -20.35 2.01 26.59
C GLY A 415 -20.00 0.70 25.88
N ALA A 416 -19.58 -0.35 26.60
CA ALA A 416 -19.22 -1.61 25.96
C ALA A 416 -20.48 -2.41 25.58
N SER A 417 -20.48 -2.94 24.38
CA SER A 417 -21.62 -3.68 23.80
C SER A 417 -21.20 -5.01 23.16
N THR A 418 -19.90 -5.29 23.11
CA THR A 418 -19.33 -6.52 22.53
C THR A 418 -18.41 -7.22 23.53
N ALA A 419 -18.17 -8.52 23.31
CA ALA A 419 -17.24 -9.29 24.13
C ALA A 419 -15.78 -8.81 23.97
N ASP A 420 -15.41 -8.30 22.78
CA ASP A 420 -14.07 -7.75 22.51
C ASP A 420 -13.82 -6.49 23.34
N GLU A 421 -14.75 -5.53 23.34
CA GLU A 421 -14.63 -4.31 24.14
C GLU A 421 -14.55 -4.62 25.65
N VAL A 422 -15.35 -5.58 26.13
CA VAL A 422 -15.29 -6.02 27.53
C VAL A 422 -13.93 -6.64 27.85
N PHE A 423 -13.45 -7.54 27.00
CA PHE A 423 -12.14 -8.17 27.16
C PHE A 423 -11.03 -7.12 27.24
N GLU A 424 -10.95 -6.20 26.26
CA GLU A 424 -9.94 -5.15 26.20
C GLU A 424 -9.98 -4.22 27.43
N ASN A 425 -11.19 -3.80 27.83
CA ASN A 425 -11.36 -2.94 29.01
C ASN A 425 -10.86 -3.64 30.28
N VAL A 426 -11.24 -4.91 30.49
CA VAL A 426 -10.85 -5.67 31.67
C VAL A 426 -9.33 -5.90 31.68
N THR A 427 -8.76 -6.47 30.62
CA THR A 427 -7.33 -6.84 30.62
C THR A 427 -6.42 -5.62 30.75
N THR A 428 -6.74 -4.52 30.08
CA THR A 428 -5.97 -3.27 30.16
C THR A 428 -5.99 -2.69 31.57
N GLN A 429 -7.17 -2.65 32.21
CA GLN A 429 -7.29 -2.12 33.57
C GLN A 429 -6.67 -3.05 34.61
N VAL A 430 -6.79 -4.39 34.46
CA VAL A 430 -6.12 -5.35 35.34
C VAL A 430 -4.60 -5.15 35.31
N GLN A 431 -4.00 -4.98 34.12
CA GLN A 431 -2.57 -4.67 34.01
C GLN A 431 -2.20 -3.38 34.75
N ASN A 432 -2.99 -2.32 34.56
CA ASN A 432 -2.76 -1.04 35.24
C ASN A 432 -2.91 -1.14 36.76
N VAL A 433 -3.92 -1.86 37.25
CA VAL A 433 -4.15 -2.08 38.68
C VAL A 433 -3.02 -2.90 39.29
N SER A 434 -2.58 -3.97 38.63
CA SER A 434 -1.48 -4.84 39.04
C SER A 434 -0.14 -4.09 39.08
N ALA A 435 0.13 -3.25 38.08
CA ALA A 435 1.31 -2.38 38.03
C ALA A 435 1.35 -1.36 39.18
N ASN A 436 0.19 -1.02 39.75
CA ASN A 436 0.06 -0.20 40.96
C ASN A 436 0.03 -1.03 42.26
N ASN A 437 0.49 -2.29 42.21
CA ASN A 437 0.61 -3.20 43.35
C ASN A 437 -0.72 -3.44 44.11
N ARG A 438 -1.82 -3.59 43.37
CA ARG A 438 -3.15 -3.88 43.93
C ARG A 438 -3.78 -5.10 43.26
N PRO A 439 -4.56 -5.93 43.99
CA PRO A 439 -5.41 -6.94 43.37
C PRO A 439 -6.54 -6.27 42.58
N SER A 440 -7.07 -6.99 41.60
CA SER A 440 -8.16 -6.51 40.74
C SER A 440 -9.51 -7.04 41.21
N VAL A 441 -10.47 -6.15 41.41
CA VAL A 441 -11.88 -6.48 41.61
C VAL A 441 -12.63 -6.02 40.36
N VAL A 442 -13.05 -6.99 39.55
CA VAL A 442 -13.63 -6.77 38.21
C VAL A 442 -15.15 -6.72 38.33
N LEU A 443 -15.77 -5.62 37.89
CA LEU A 443 -17.21 -5.50 37.75
C LEU A 443 -17.66 -5.96 36.36
N GLN A 444 -18.50 -6.99 36.32
CA GLN A 444 -19.28 -7.44 35.17
C GLN A 444 -20.74 -7.73 35.60
N HIS A 445 -21.63 -7.93 34.64
CA HIS A 445 -23.03 -8.31 34.88
C HIS A 445 -23.35 -9.58 34.10
N ASP A 446 -23.67 -10.67 34.81
CA ASP A 446 -24.04 -11.94 34.18
C ASP A 446 -25.48 -11.93 33.64
N SER A 447 -26.22 -10.84 33.86
CA SER A 447 -27.46 -10.51 33.13
C SER A 447 -27.23 -10.15 31.65
N LYS A 448 -25.98 -9.95 31.21
CA LYS A 448 -25.61 -9.53 29.85
C LYS A 448 -24.83 -10.61 29.11
N GLY A 449 -25.41 -11.18 28.05
CA GLY A 449 -24.80 -12.26 27.27
C GLY A 449 -23.40 -11.95 26.74
N PHE A 450 -23.18 -10.77 26.16
CA PHE A 450 -21.88 -10.36 25.60
C PHE A 450 -20.78 -10.20 26.68
N SER A 451 -21.16 -9.87 27.92
CA SER A 451 -20.21 -9.78 29.04
C SER A 451 -19.78 -11.18 29.49
N VAL A 452 -20.73 -12.12 29.57
CA VAL A 452 -20.46 -13.54 29.83
C VAL A 452 -19.55 -14.15 28.76
N ASP A 453 -19.76 -13.79 27.49
CA ASP A 453 -18.97 -14.32 26.36
C ASP A 453 -17.50 -13.87 26.39
N ALA A 454 -17.15 -12.82 27.13
CA ALA A 454 -15.77 -12.36 27.30
C ALA A 454 -15.00 -13.13 28.40
N VAL A 455 -15.70 -13.78 29.34
CA VAL A 455 -15.10 -14.34 30.57
C VAL A 455 -14.05 -15.41 30.29
N GLU A 456 -14.30 -16.30 29.33
CA GLU A 456 -13.34 -17.36 28.97
C GLU A 456 -12.01 -16.77 28.50
N ARG A 457 -12.04 -15.73 27.67
CA ARG A 457 -10.83 -15.06 27.18
C ARG A 457 -10.11 -14.32 28.30
N ILE A 458 -10.84 -13.67 29.21
CA ILE A 458 -10.27 -13.01 30.40
C ILE A 458 -9.52 -14.02 31.27
N ILE A 459 -10.11 -15.20 31.51
CA ILE A 459 -9.49 -16.29 32.29
C ILE A 459 -8.21 -16.76 31.62
N ILE A 460 -8.27 -17.12 30.33
CA ILE A 460 -7.12 -17.62 29.57
C ILE A 460 -5.99 -16.59 29.60
N TRP A 461 -6.29 -15.33 29.29
CA TRP A 461 -5.32 -14.25 29.32
C TRP A 461 -4.71 -14.06 30.71
N GLY A 462 -5.53 -14.08 31.77
CA GLY A 462 -5.06 -13.93 33.14
C GLY A 462 -4.06 -15.02 33.53
N LEU A 463 -4.43 -16.28 33.31
CA LEU A 463 -3.58 -17.43 33.62
C LEU A 463 -2.26 -17.41 32.80
N GLN A 464 -2.32 -17.06 31.52
CA GLN A 464 -1.12 -16.89 30.67
C GLN A 464 -0.18 -15.78 31.17
N ASN A 465 -0.72 -14.73 31.79
CA ASN A 465 0.05 -13.57 32.27
C ASN A 465 0.40 -13.66 33.77
N GLY A 466 0.30 -14.87 34.34
CA GLY A 466 0.67 -15.16 35.73
C GLY A 466 -0.30 -14.61 36.77
N TYR A 467 -1.52 -14.24 36.38
CA TYR A 467 -2.58 -13.91 37.33
C TYR A 467 -3.22 -15.20 37.86
N HIS A 468 -3.83 -15.09 39.04
CA HIS A 468 -4.63 -16.15 39.62
C HIS A 468 -5.97 -15.59 40.09
N PHE A 469 -6.98 -16.45 40.08
CA PHE A 469 -8.36 -16.07 40.34
C PHE A 469 -8.82 -16.60 41.69
N SER A 470 -9.51 -15.74 42.43
CA SER A 470 -10.09 -16.05 43.74
C SER A 470 -11.49 -15.47 43.86
N SER A 471 -12.28 -15.98 44.81
CA SER A 471 -13.56 -15.38 45.21
C SER A 471 -13.35 -14.44 46.40
N LEU A 472 -14.19 -13.42 46.54
CA LEU A 472 -14.09 -12.47 47.64
C LEU A 472 -14.41 -13.14 48.98
N THR A 473 -13.72 -12.68 50.02
CA THR A 473 -14.00 -13.01 51.42
C THR A 473 -14.05 -11.72 52.23
N SER A 474 -14.54 -11.76 53.48
CA SER A 474 -14.56 -10.57 54.33
C SER A 474 -13.17 -9.97 54.63
N GLY A 475 -12.08 -10.72 54.39
CA GLY A 475 -10.70 -10.27 54.54
C GLY A 475 -10.03 -9.83 53.24
N SER A 476 -10.72 -9.95 52.10
CA SER A 476 -10.17 -9.57 50.79
C SER A 476 -10.07 -8.05 50.62
N TYR A 477 -9.20 -7.61 49.73
CA TYR A 477 -9.11 -6.24 49.27
C TYR A 477 -10.47 -5.74 48.75
N THR A 478 -10.97 -4.65 49.34
CA THR A 478 -12.36 -4.25 49.15
C THR A 478 -12.61 -3.33 47.95
N ALA A 479 -11.55 -2.75 47.38
CA ALA A 479 -11.61 -1.76 46.31
C ALA A 479 -12.55 -0.56 46.60
N HIS A 480 -12.77 -0.20 47.88
CA HIS A 480 -13.75 0.85 48.26
C HIS A 480 -13.52 2.17 47.54
N HIS A 481 -14.59 2.68 46.92
CA HIS A 481 -14.62 4.01 46.34
C HIS A 481 -14.77 5.10 47.43
N GLY A 482 -14.62 6.36 47.01
CA GLY A 482 -15.02 7.50 47.83
C GLY A 482 -16.54 7.58 47.95
N ILE A 483 -17.05 7.85 49.15
CA ILE A 483 -18.49 8.03 49.37
C ILE A 483 -18.94 9.38 48.83
N ALA A 484 -19.94 9.35 47.94
CA ALA A 484 -20.40 10.55 47.23
C ALA A 484 -21.78 11.05 47.68
N ASN A 485 -22.42 10.46 48.69
CA ASN A 485 -23.69 10.96 49.24
C ASN A 485 -23.71 10.94 50.77
#